data_AF-A0A437QXA3-F1
#
_entry.id   AF-A0A437QXA3-F1
#
_cell.length_a   1.000
_cell.length_b   1.000
_cell.length_c   1.000
_cell.angle_alpha   90.00
_cell.angle_beta   90.00
_cell.angle_gamma   90.00
#
_symmetry.space_group_name_H-M   'P 1'
#
loop_
_entity.id
_entity.type
_entity.pdbx_description
1 polymer ?
#
loop_
_entity_poly.entity_id
_entity_poly.type
_entity_poly.pdbx_seq_one_letter_code
_entity_poly.pdbx_strand_id
1 'polypeptide(L)'
;MTRAVAFAVAATMLVACARNAPALPKDSSSINAEGSLSTEDFSDADIAMSCEQIDVEQDRIRTDAAAYGQEIAKNRGQNQAAGYVAGVLFPPALLATVHNDAEKAELDALQARFDVIQALKRVKNCPSKLT
;
A
#
# COMPACT_ATOMS: atom_id res chain seq x y z
N MET A 1 15.69 22.77 36.63
CA MET A 1 14.48 22.44 35.82
C MET A 1 14.78 22.04 34.37
N THR A 2 16.05 21.87 33.97
CA THR A 2 16.45 21.54 32.58
C THR A 2 16.64 20.04 32.32
N ARG A 3 16.81 19.20 33.36
CA ARG A 3 17.02 17.74 33.21
C ARG A 3 15.72 16.94 33.02
N ALA A 4 14.60 17.43 33.55
CA ALA A 4 13.32 16.73 33.47
C ALA A 4 12.71 16.77 32.06
N VAL A 5 12.98 17.82 31.30
CA VAL A 5 12.46 17.99 29.93
C VAL A 5 13.16 17.03 28.95
N ALA A 6 14.45 16.76 29.14
CA ALA A 6 15.21 15.84 28.29
C ALA A 6 14.69 14.38 28.36
N PHE A 7 14.20 13.96 29.53
CA PHE A 7 13.64 12.61 29.70
C PHE A 7 12.25 12.45 29.08
N ALA A 8 11.44 13.52 29.03
CA ALA A 8 10.08 13.47 28.48
C ALA A 8 10.08 13.35 26.93
N VAL A 9 11.07 13.92 26.25
CA VAL A 9 11.19 13.83 24.78
C VAL A 9 11.68 12.44 24.34
N ALA A 10 12.56 11.81 25.10
CA ALA A 10 13.03 10.45 24.78
C ALA A 10 11.93 9.38 24.96
N ALA A 11 11.03 9.55 25.92
CA ALA A 11 9.96 8.58 26.21
C ALA A 11 8.83 8.59 25.17
N THR A 12 8.60 9.70 24.46
CA THR A 12 7.52 9.80 23.45
C THR A 12 7.87 9.17 22.11
N MET A 13 9.16 9.01 21.77
CA MET A 13 9.58 8.37 20.52
C MET A 13 9.41 6.84 20.50
N LEU A 14 9.30 6.18 21.66
CA LEU A 14 9.19 4.73 21.75
C LEU A 14 7.77 4.20 21.50
N VAL A 15 6.74 5.05 21.55
CA VAL A 15 5.34 4.64 21.40
C VAL A 15 4.87 4.70 19.94
N ALA A 16 5.58 5.40 19.05
CA ALA A 16 5.17 5.62 17.67
C ALA A 16 5.36 4.41 16.72
N CYS A 17 6.07 3.35 17.14
CA CYS A 17 6.31 2.17 16.31
C CYS A 17 5.38 0.98 16.63
N ALA A 18 4.49 1.09 17.61
CA ALA A 18 3.67 -0.02 18.10
C ALA A 18 2.34 -0.19 17.35
N ARG A 19 2.31 0.04 16.03
CA ARG A 19 1.12 -0.32 15.23
C ARG A 19 1.19 -1.82 14.89
N ASN A 20 0.13 -2.56 15.18
CA ASN A 20 0.00 -3.95 14.72
C ASN A 20 0.08 -3.97 13.19
N ALA A 21 0.93 -4.84 12.65
CA ALA A 21 0.94 -5.09 11.22
C ALA A 21 -0.40 -5.72 10.79
N PRO A 22 -0.93 -5.38 9.60
CA PRO A 22 -2.08 -6.07 9.05
C PRO A 22 -1.81 -7.58 8.95
N ALA A 23 -2.86 -8.39 9.10
CA ALA A 23 -2.75 -9.81 8.87
C ALA A 23 -2.31 -10.07 7.41
N LEU A 24 -1.28 -10.89 7.24
CA LEU A 24 -0.78 -11.25 5.91
C LEU A 24 -1.78 -12.16 5.20
N PRO A 25 -1.90 -12.08 3.87
CA PRO A 25 -2.71 -13.02 3.10
C PRO A 25 -2.17 -14.44 3.25
N LYS A 26 -3.05 -15.44 3.04
CA LYS A 26 -2.71 -16.87 3.10
C LYS A 26 -1.55 -17.17 2.14
N ASP A 27 -0.45 -17.69 2.68
CA ASP A 27 0.69 -18.07 1.86
C ASP A 27 0.35 -19.31 1.03
N SER A 28 0.36 -19.13 -0.27
CA SER A 28 0.06 -20.14 -1.28
C SER A 28 1.11 -20.18 -2.40
N SER A 29 2.20 -19.42 -2.21
CA SER A 29 3.24 -19.24 -3.23
C SER A 29 4.62 -19.66 -2.77
N SER A 30 4.85 -19.79 -1.46
CA SER A 30 6.15 -20.23 -0.97
C SER A 30 6.33 -21.74 -1.09
N ILE A 31 7.59 -22.17 -1.02
CA ILE A 31 7.98 -23.59 -1.01
C ILE A 31 7.39 -24.33 0.20
N ASN A 32 7.09 -23.61 1.29
CA ASN A 32 6.55 -24.15 2.54
C ASN A 32 5.08 -23.77 2.75
N ALA A 33 4.33 -23.45 1.69
CA ALA A 33 2.94 -23.05 1.79
C ALA A 33 2.10 -24.14 2.48
N GLU A 34 1.32 -23.76 3.49
CA GLU A 34 0.47 -24.67 4.26
C GLU A 34 -0.79 -25.11 3.48
N GLY A 35 -1.02 -24.56 2.28
CA GLY A 35 -2.11 -24.97 1.39
C GLY A 35 -1.98 -24.44 -0.03
N SER A 36 -2.69 -25.06 -0.97
CA SER A 36 -2.81 -24.59 -2.35
C SER A 36 -3.99 -23.65 -2.53
N LEU A 37 -3.90 -22.71 -3.48
CA LEU A 37 -5.05 -21.92 -3.92
C LEU A 37 -6.02 -22.80 -4.70
N SER A 38 -7.31 -22.63 -4.45
CA SER A 38 -8.38 -23.27 -5.22
C SER A 38 -9.45 -22.26 -5.62
N THR A 39 -10.37 -22.66 -6.50
CA THR A 39 -11.44 -21.78 -6.99
C THR A 39 -12.34 -21.25 -5.87
N GLU A 40 -12.46 -21.98 -4.76
CA GLU A 40 -13.28 -21.61 -3.61
C GLU A 40 -12.71 -20.43 -2.81
N ASP A 41 -11.44 -20.07 -3.03
CA ASP A 41 -10.79 -18.91 -2.41
C ASP A 41 -11.17 -17.57 -3.10
N PHE A 42 -11.97 -17.60 -4.18
CA PHE A 42 -12.31 -16.45 -5.02
C PHE A 42 -13.82 -16.17 -5.04
N SER A 43 -14.19 -14.94 -5.37
CA SER A 43 -15.58 -14.59 -5.61
C SER A 43 -16.10 -15.19 -6.93
N ASP A 44 -17.40 -15.46 -7.02
CA ASP A 44 -18.03 -15.96 -8.26
C ASP A 44 -17.78 -15.02 -9.46
N ALA A 45 -17.75 -13.71 -9.21
CA ALA A 45 -17.45 -12.71 -10.21
C ALA A 45 -16.01 -12.85 -10.76
N ASP A 46 -15.05 -13.14 -9.89
CA ASP A 46 -13.65 -13.35 -10.27
C ASP A 46 -13.48 -14.68 -11.02
N ILE A 47 -14.13 -15.74 -10.56
CA ILE A 47 -14.13 -17.04 -11.23
C ILE A 47 -14.80 -16.95 -12.61
N ALA A 48 -15.71 -16.00 -12.85
CA ALA A 48 -16.30 -15.77 -14.16
C ALA A 48 -15.37 -15.06 -15.16
N MET A 49 -14.29 -14.41 -14.72
CA MET A 49 -13.40 -13.65 -15.62
C MET A 49 -12.58 -14.53 -16.56
N SER A 50 -12.59 -14.26 -17.85
CA SER A 50 -11.65 -14.87 -18.81
C SER A 50 -10.20 -14.42 -18.57
N CYS A 51 -9.22 -15.16 -19.12
CA CYS A 51 -7.81 -14.74 -19.05
C CYS A 51 -7.56 -13.37 -19.69
N GLU A 52 -8.30 -13.02 -20.75
CA GLU A 52 -8.22 -11.69 -21.37
C GLU A 52 -8.74 -10.60 -20.42
N GLN A 53 -9.89 -10.84 -19.76
CA GLN A 53 -10.43 -9.91 -18.77
C GLN A 53 -9.52 -9.75 -17.56
N ILE A 54 -8.87 -10.84 -17.12
CA ILE A 54 -7.84 -10.82 -16.08
C ILE A 54 -6.68 -9.90 -16.47
N ASP A 55 -6.18 -10.02 -17.71
CA ASP A 55 -5.08 -9.17 -18.19
C ASP A 55 -5.50 -7.69 -18.30
N VAL A 56 -6.71 -7.42 -18.80
CA VAL A 56 -7.26 -6.06 -18.86
C VAL A 56 -7.40 -5.45 -17.46
N GLU A 57 -7.85 -6.23 -16.49
CA GLU A 57 -7.95 -5.79 -15.10
C GLU A 57 -6.57 -5.53 -14.49
N GLN A 58 -5.55 -6.35 -14.78
CA GLN A 58 -4.18 -6.09 -14.36
C GLN A 58 -3.65 -4.76 -14.93
N ASP A 59 -3.92 -4.48 -16.20
CA ASP A 59 -3.47 -3.25 -16.86
C ASP A 59 -4.22 -2.01 -16.31
N ARG A 60 -5.52 -2.15 -16.03
CA ARG A 60 -6.31 -1.11 -15.34
C ARG A 60 -5.72 -0.79 -13.96
N ILE A 61 -5.49 -1.82 -13.13
CA ILE A 61 -4.94 -1.64 -11.78
C ILE A 61 -3.58 -0.95 -11.82
N ARG A 62 -2.70 -1.33 -12.76
CA ARG A 62 -1.38 -0.69 -12.93
C ARG A 62 -1.52 0.79 -13.31
N THR A 63 -2.45 1.11 -14.19
CA THR A 63 -2.72 2.48 -14.63
C THR A 63 -3.22 3.34 -13.46
N ASP A 64 -4.20 2.82 -12.71
CA ASP A 64 -4.77 3.53 -11.56
C ASP A 64 -3.73 3.70 -10.44
N ALA A 65 -2.94 2.67 -10.17
CA ALA A 65 -1.86 2.73 -9.17
C ALA A 65 -0.79 3.76 -9.54
N ALA A 66 -0.45 3.87 -10.83
CA ALA A 66 0.49 4.88 -11.31
C ALA A 66 -0.07 6.31 -11.12
N ALA A 67 -1.37 6.52 -11.32
CA ALA A 67 -2.02 7.82 -11.11
C ALA A 67 -1.98 8.25 -9.64
N TYR A 68 -2.37 7.37 -8.72
CA TYR A 68 -2.30 7.65 -7.27
C TYR A 68 -0.85 7.83 -6.80
N GLY A 69 0.09 7.04 -7.33
CA GLY A 69 1.52 7.18 -7.04
C GLY A 69 2.07 8.55 -7.41
N GLN A 70 1.64 9.13 -8.53
CA GLN A 70 2.05 10.48 -8.95
C GLN A 70 1.53 11.57 -8.00
N GLU A 71 0.27 11.49 -7.58
CA GLU A 71 -0.30 12.47 -6.65
C GLU A 71 0.40 12.42 -5.29
N ILE A 72 0.68 11.22 -4.78
CA ILE A 72 1.44 11.04 -3.54
C ILE A 72 2.87 11.59 -3.68
N ALA A 73 3.54 11.35 -4.82
CA ALA A 73 4.90 11.82 -5.05
C ALA A 73 4.98 13.35 -5.08
N LYS A 74 4.01 14.00 -5.74
CA LYS A 74 3.88 15.47 -5.78
C LYS A 74 3.73 16.05 -4.38
N ASN A 75 2.83 15.49 -3.58
CA ASN A 75 2.55 15.96 -2.22
C ASN A 75 3.70 15.63 -1.25
N ARG A 76 4.47 14.56 -1.49
CA ARG A 76 5.71 14.27 -0.75
C ARG A 76 6.77 15.35 -0.95
N GLY A 77 6.88 15.93 -2.16
CA GLY A 77 7.78 17.05 -2.43
C GLY A 77 7.39 18.30 -1.62
N GLN A 78 6.10 18.64 -1.62
CA GLN A 78 5.56 19.77 -0.86
C GLN A 78 5.75 19.59 0.65
N ASN A 79 5.49 18.40 1.17
CA ASN A 79 5.64 18.10 2.60
C ASN A 79 7.10 18.14 3.08
N GLN A 80 8.05 17.71 2.24
CA GLN A 80 9.47 17.82 2.57
C GLN A 80 9.93 19.28 2.66
N ALA A 81 9.49 20.13 1.73
CA ALA A 81 9.77 21.56 1.78
C ALA A 81 9.14 22.21 3.02
N ALA A 82 7.87 21.91 3.30
CA ALA A 82 7.18 22.40 4.50
C ALA A 82 7.88 21.93 5.78
N GLY A 83 8.31 20.67 5.85
CA GLY A 83 9.07 20.13 6.98
C GLY A 83 10.42 20.83 7.21
N TYR A 84 11.15 21.13 6.13
CA TYR A 84 12.42 21.86 6.23
C TYR A 84 12.21 23.31 6.72
N VAL A 85 11.25 24.03 6.12
CA VAL A 85 10.88 25.38 6.54
C VAL A 85 10.40 25.39 7.99
N ALA A 86 9.60 24.42 8.38
CA ALA A 86 9.06 24.36 9.73
C ALA A 86 10.09 23.96 10.78
N GLY A 87 11.00 23.03 10.45
CA GLY A 87 12.06 22.60 11.36
C GLY A 87 13.13 23.66 11.62
N VAL A 88 13.35 24.58 10.68
CA VAL A 88 14.45 25.55 10.74
C VAL A 88 13.99 26.99 10.95
N LEU A 89 12.89 27.42 10.33
CA LEU A 89 12.53 28.83 10.21
C LEU A 89 11.18 29.20 10.82
N PHE A 90 10.17 28.32 10.75
CA PHE A 90 8.81 28.64 11.18
C PHE A 90 7.99 27.40 11.55
N PRO A 91 8.08 26.90 12.80
CA PRO A 91 7.39 25.68 13.24
C PRO A 91 5.89 25.56 12.87
N PRO A 92 5.08 26.64 12.83
CA PRO A 92 3.69 26.54 12.39
C PRO A 92 3.50 26.10 10.93
N ALA A 93 4.53 26.15 10.07
CA ALA A 93 4.46 25.65 8.70
C ALA A 93 4.25 24.12 8.60
N LEU A 94 4.41 23.36 9.70
CA LEU A 94 4.03 21.94 9.75
C LEU A 94 2.53 21.72 9.49
N LEU A 95 1.68 22.71 9.79
CA LEU A 95 0.24 22.61 9.55
C LEU A 95 -0.14 22.64 8.06
N ALA A 96 0.81 23.01 7.18
CA ALA A 96 0.60 23.05 5.74
C ALA A 96 0.92 21.72 5.03
N THR A 97 1.29 20.66 5.75
CA THR A 97 1.56 19.35 5.14
C THR A 97 0.27 18.67 4.68
N VAL A 98 0.27 18.17 3.45
CA VAL A 98 -0.85 17.46 2.83
C VAL A 98 -0.76 15.97 3.15
N HIS A 99 -1.77 15.43 3.84
CA HIS A 99 -1.86 14.00 4.14
C HIS A 99 -2.65 13.28 3.04
N ASN A 100 -1.98 12.41 2.27
CA ASN A 100 -2.60 11.62 1.19
C ASN A 100 -3.22 10.32 1.71
N ASP A 101 -4.00 10.38 2.78
CA ASP A 101 -4.48 9.16 3.44
C ASP A 101 -5.54 8.44 2.58
N ALA A 102 -6.34 9.19 1.80
CA ALA A 102 -7.29 8.64 0.86
C ALA A 102 -6.59 7.94 -0.32
N GLU A 103 -5.62 8.59 -0.96
CA GLU A 103 -4.88 8.03 -2.10
C GLU A 103 -4.06 6.80 -1.70
N LYS A 104 -3.54 6.77 -0.46
CA LYS A 104 -2.88 5.58 0.08
C LYS A 104 -3.87 4.44 0.31
N ALA A 105 -5.06 4.72 0.85
CA ALA A 105 -6.09 3.70 1.03
C ALA A 105 -6.55 3.10 -0.31
N GLU A 106 -6.68 3.94 -1.34
CA GLU A 106 -6.98 3.48 -2.71
C GLU A 106 -5.83 2.64 -3.30
N LEU A 107 -4.57 3.01 -3.07
CA LEU A 107 -3.42 2.18 -3.47
C LEU A 107 -3.41 0.83 -2.76
N ASP A 108 -3.68 0.79 -1.46
CA ASP A 108 -3.74 -0.46 -0.70
C ASP A 108 -4.88 -1.36 -1.23
N ALA A 109 -6.03 -0.78 -1.59
CA ALA A 109 -7.14 -1.50 -2.21
C ALA A 109 -6.76 -2.05 -3.60
N LEU A 110 -6.07 -1.26 -4.43
CA LEU A 110 -5.57 -1.69 -5.73
C LEU A 110 -4.53 -2.81 -5.60
N GLN A 111 -3.65 -2.76 -4.61
CA GLN A 111 -2.67 -3.81 -4.32
C GLN A 111 -3.37 -5.11 -3.91
N ALA A 112 -4.32 -5.03 -2.97
CA ALA A 112 -5.11 -6.20 -2.56
C ALA A 112 -5.87 -6.81 -3.76
N ARG A 113 -6.44 -5.98 -4.64
CA ARG A 113 -7.09 -6.45 -5.86
C ARG A 113 -6.10 -7.09 -6.81
N PHE A 114 -4.91 -6.51 -7.00
CA PHE A 114 -3.87 -7.08 -7.84
C PHE A 114 -3.45 -8.48 -7.39
N ASP A 115 -3.29 -8.67 -6.08
CA ASP A 115 -2.91 -9.95 -5.48
C ASP A 115 -3.97 -11.03 -5.74
N VAL A 116 -5.26 -10.68 -5.61
CA VAL A 116 -6.38 -11.57 -5.96
C VAL A 116 -6.32 -11.95 -7.45
N ILE A 117 -6.15 -10.98 -8.34
CA ILE A 117 -6.08 -11.24 -9.79
C ILE A 117 -4.85 -12.08 -10.15
N GLN A 118 -3.70 -11.87 -9.51
CA GLN A 118 -2.50 -12.68 -9.68
C GLN A 118 -2.70 -14.13 -9.19
N ALA A 119 -3.37 -14.31 -8.05
CA ALA A 119 -3.72 -15.63 -7.55
C ALA A 119 -4.70 -16.34 -8.51
N LEU A 120 -5.72 -15.63 -9.01
CA LEU A 120 -6.68 -16.17 -9.96
C LEU A 120 -6.02 -16.59 -11.29
N LYS A 121 -5.09 -15.77 -11.79
CA LYS A 121 -4.32 -16.07 -13.01
C LYS A 121 -3.56 -17.39 -12.88
N ARG A 122 -2.98 -17.65 -11.70
CA ARG A 122 -2.30 -18.92 -11.38
C ARG A 122 -3.27 -20.09 -11.33
N VAL A 123 -4.39 -19.97 -10.62
CA VAL A 123 -5.40 -21.05 -10.52
C VAL A 123 -5.98 -21.41 -11.89
N LYS A 124 -6.19 -20.42 -12.76
CA LYS A 124 -6.71 -20.62 -14.11
C LYS A 124 -5.67 -21.03 -15.14
N ASN A 125 -4.39 -21.11 -14.77
CA ASN A 125 -3.28 -21.39 -15.69
C ASN A 125 -3.28 -20.46 -16.92
N CYS A 126 -3.63 -19.19 -16.73
CA CYS A 126 -3.64 -18.23 -17.82
C CYS A 126 -2.21 -17.99 -18.33
N PRO A 127 -2.01 -17.87 -19.66
CA PRO A 127 -0.69 -17.62 -20.23
C PRO A 127 -0.13 -16.29 -19.74
N SER A 128 1.17 -16.25 -19.46
CA SER A 128 1.87 -14.99 -19.22
C SER A 128 1.89 -14.20 -20.52
N LYS A 129 1.37 -12.97 -20.53
CA LYS A 129 1.70 -12.02 -21.59
C LYS A 129 3.21 -11.78 -21.52
N LEU A 130 3.95 -12.25 -22.52
CA LEU A 130 5.31 -11.79 -22.80
C LEU A 130 5.18 -10.31 -23.20
N THR A 131 5.24 -9.43 -22.22
CA THR A 131 5.52 -8.00 -22.43
C THR A 131 6.98 -7.81 -22.80
#